data_AF-A0A0J8SM50-F1
#
_entry.id   AF-A0A0J8SM50-F1
#
_cell.length_a   1.000
_cell.length_b   1.000
_cell.length_c   1.000
_cell.angle_alpha   90.00
_cell.angle_beta   90.00
_cell.angle_gamma   90.00
#
_symmetry.space_group_name_H-M   'P 1'
#
loop_
_entity.id
_entity.type
_entity.pdbx_description
1 polymer ?
#
loop_
_entity_poly.entity_id
_entity_poly.type
_entity_poly.pdbx_seq_one_letter_code
_entity_poly.pdbx_strand_id
1 'polypeptide(L)'
;MLDLAPLQSGSPRAVESAAARIERELRVQIIDLTLKPGERLSETEIGERFHVSRQPVREAFIALMRAGLLDVQPQRGTIVVKLSVRRMLDARFIREALEL
;
A
#
# COMPACT_ATOMS: atom_id res chain seq x y z
N MET A 1 41.78 9.27 30.27
CA MET A 1 41.47 8.00 29.58
C MET A 1 40.08 8.16 28.99
N LEU A 2 39.99 8.59 27.72
CA LEU A 2 38.72 8.71 27.01
C LEU A 2 38.23 7.30 26.70
N ASP A 3 37.16 6.87 27.35
CA ASP A 3 36.44 5.66 27.00
C ASP A 3 35.50 5.99 25.83
N LEU A 4 35.99 5.77 24.61
CA LEU A 4 35.19 5.88 23.39
C LEU A 4 34.40 4.58 23.21
N ALA A 5 33.30 4.45 23.94
CA ALA A 5 32.30 3.45 23.61
C ALA A 5 31.70 3.77 22.22
N PRO A 6 31.59 2.81 21.30
CA PRO A 6 31.04 3.06 19.98
C PRO A 6 29.55 3.41 20.07
N LEU A 7 29.17 4.57 19.55
CA LEU A 7 27.79 4.93 19.26
C LEU A 7 27.25 4.04 18.14
N GLN A 8 26.94 2.79 18.44
CA GLN A 8 26.08 1.97 17.60
C GLN A 8 24.63 2.38 17.87
N SER A 9 24.19 3.51 17.30
CA SER A 9 22.77 3.86 17.21
C SER A 9 22.10 3.04 16.12
N GLY A 10 22.11 1.71 16.26
CA GLY A 10 21.17 0.84 15.56
C GLY A 10 19.84 0.94 16.28
N SER A 11 18.99 1.89 15.88
CA SER A 11 17.61 1.93 16.35
C SER A 11 16.98 0.54 16.09
N PRO A 12 16.29 -0.09 17.05
CA PRO A 12 15.68 -1.39 16.82
C PRO A 12 14.78 -1.26 15.59
N ARG A 13 15.02 -2.06 14.54
CA ARG A 13 14.09 -2.14 13.40
C ARG A 13 12.71 -2.40 13.99
N ALA A 14 11.85 -1.38 14.01
CA ALA A 14 10.48 -1.54 14.46
C ALA A 14 9.89 -2.70 13.65
N VAL A 15 9.47 -3.76 14.34
CA VAL A 15 8.83 -4.89 13.68
C VAL A 15 7.62 -4.33 12.97
N GLU A 16 7.63 -4.43 11.66
CA GLU A 16 6.57 -3.88 10.85
C GLU A 16 5.25 -4.58 11.14
N SER A 17 4.16 -3.79 11.23
CA SER A 17 2.83 -4.36 11.42
C SER A 17 2.40 -5.20 10.21
N ALA A 18 1.57 -6.21 10.46
CA ALA A 18 1.00 -7.02 9.39
C ALA A 18 0.23 -6.17 8.36
N ALA A 19 -0.49 -5.15 8.83
CA ALA A 19 -1.22 -4.21 7.97
C ALA A 19 -0.28 -3.44 7.02
N ALA A 20 0.84 -2.92 7.53
CA ALA A 20 1.82 -2.22 6.69
C ALA A 20 2.45 -3.15 5.64
N ARG A 21 2.73 -4.41 6.00
CA ARG A 21 3.29 -5.38 5.06
C ARG A 21 2.32 -5.69 3.92
N ILE A 22 1.05 -5.92 4.26
CA ILE A 22 -0.02 -6.21 3.28
C ILE A 22 -0.25 -5.01 2.38
N GLU A 23 -0.30 -3.80 2.95
CA GLU A 23 -0.44 -2.56 2.20
C GLU A 23 0.64 -2.42 1.13
N ARG A 24 1.91 -2.62 1.50
CA ARG A 24 3.02 -2.49 0.56
C ARG A 24 3.00 -3.55 -0.53
N GLU A 25 2.72 -4.81 -0.20
CA GLU A 25 2.67 -5.86 -1.21
C GLU A 25 1.52 -5.67 -2.20
N LEU A 26 0.33 -5.33 -1.71
CA LEU A 26 -0.81 -5.06 -2.58
C LEU A 26 -0.59 -3.80 -3.43
N ARG A 27 0.07 -2.77 -2.87
CA ARG A 27 0.46 -1.58 -3.64
C ARG A 27 1.35 -1.95 -4.82
N VAL A 28 2.38 -2.76 -4.60
CA VAL A 28 3.27 -3.24 -5.68
C VAL A 28 2.45 -3.97 -6.75
N GLN A 29 1.60 -4.92 -6.33
CA GLN A 29 0.76 -5.68 -7.24
C GLN A 29 -0.25 -4.83 -8.03
N ILE A 30 -0.74 -3.73 -7.45
CA ILE A 30 -1.64 -2.79 -8.16
C ILE A 30 -0.84 -1.96 -9.17
N ILE A 31 0.36 -1.50 -8.80
CA ILE A 31 1.21 -0.66 -9.65
C ILE A 31 1.78 -1.45 -10.83
N ASP A 32 2.19 -2.70 -10.62
CA ASP A 32 2.71 -3.58 -11.67
C ASP A 32 1.60 -4.29 -12.48
N LEU A 33 0.33 -4.03 -12.15
CA LEU A 33 -0.87 -4.57 -12.77
C LEU A 33 -1.06 -6.09 -12.61
N THR A 34 -0.37 -6.72 -11.65
CA THR A 34 -0.71 -8.07 -11.19
C THR A 34 -2.14 -8.13 -10.67
N LEU A 35 -2.56 -7.13 -9.89
CA LEU A 35 -3.95 -6.86 -9.56
C LEU A 35 -4.51 -5.82 -10.53
N LYS A 36 -5.50 -6.23 -11.33
CA LYS A 36 -5.95 -5.42 -12.46
C LYS A 36 -6.91 -4.32 -12.02
N PRO A 37 -6.91 -3.15 -12.69
CA PRO A 37 -7.94 -2.15 -12.43
C PRO A 37 -9.36 -2.70 -12.65
N GLY A 38 -10.23 -2.53 -11.66
CA GLY A 38 -11.57 -3.10 -11.61
C GLY A 38 -11.67 -4.48 -10.96
N GLU A 39 -10.56 -5.11 -10.59
CA GLU A 39 -10.53 -6.37 -9.86
C GLU A 39 -11.09 -6.21 -8.45
N ARG A 40 -11.82 -7.22 -7.96
CA ARG A 40 -12.40 -7.24 -6.62
C ARG A 40 -11.46 -7.95 -5.66
N LEU A 41 -11.27 -7.37 -4.48
CA LEU A 41 -10.48 -7.93 -3.38
C LEU A 41 -11.37 -8.25 -2.19
N SER A 42 -11.17 -9.44 -1.63
CA SER A 42 -11.84 -9.92 -0.40
C SER A 42 -10.90 -9.83 0.79
N GLU A 43 -11.36 -9.23 1.89
CA GLU A 43 -10.58 -9.22 3.15
C GLU A 43 -10.29 -10.63 3.65
N THR A 44 -11.23 -11.56 3.42
CA THR A 44 -11.09 -12.96 3.84
C THR A 44 -10.00 -13.66 3.03
N GLU A 45 -10.05 -13.58 1.71
CA GLU A 45 -9.09 -14.27 0.82
C GLU A 45 -7.67 -13.71 0.99
N ILE A 46 -7.56 -12.39 1.18
CA ILE A 46 -6.27 -11.77 1.49
C ILE A 46 -5.79 -12.17 2.89
N GLY A 47 -6.69 -12.24 3.89
CA GLY A 47 -6.34 -12.72 5.23
C GLY A 47 -5.78 -14.15 5.22
N GLU A 48 -6.43 -15.03 4.45
CA GLU A 48 -5.97 -16.40 4.24
C GLU A 48 -4.60 -16.45 3.55
N ARG A 49 -4.40 -15.68 2.46
CA ARG A 49 -3.13 -15.60 1.72
C ARG A 49 -1.96 -15.15 2.59
N PHE A 50 -2.19 -14.18 3.46
CA PHE A 50 -1.16 -13.60 4.33
C PHE A 50 -1.06 -14.27 5.70
N HIS A 51 -1.91 -15.28 5.97
CA HIS A 51 -2.04 -15.98 7.25
C HIS A 51 -2.30 -15.03 8.44
N VAL A 52 -3.26 -14.11 8.27
CA VAL A 52 -3.66 -13.12 9.27
C VAL A 52 -5.17 -13.05 9.42
N SER A 53 -5.65 -12.40 10.49
CA SER A 53 -7.08 -12.09 10.65
C SER A 53 -7.53 -10.99 9.68
N ARG A 54 -8.84 -10.77 9.58
CA ARG A 54 -9.42 -9.73 8.71
C ARG A 54 -9.07 -8.30 9.12
N GLN A 55 -8.80 -8.07 10.41
CA GLN A 55 -8.54 -6.73 10.94
C GLN A 55 -7.31 -6.04 10.30
N PRO A 56 -6.11 -6.64 10.27
CA PRO A 56 -4.95 -6.04 9.59
C PRO A 56 -5.15 -5.88 8.08
N VAL A 57 -5.94 -6.75 7.44
CA VAL A 57 -6.28 -6.62 6.02
C VAL A 57 -7.15 -5.38 5.79
N ARG A 58 -8.17 -5.17 6.65
CA ARG A 58 -9.03 -4.00 6.60
C ARG A 58 -8.23 -2.71 6.79
N GLU A 59 -7.28 -2.69 7.71
CA GLU A 59 -6.37 -1.55 7.92
C GLU A 59 -5.53 -1.26 6.66
N ALA A 60 -4.97 -2.30 6.03
CA ALA A 60 -4.25 -2.17 4.77
C ALA A 60 -5.15 -1.64 3.63
N PHE A 61 -6.39 -2.14 3.52
CA PHE A 61 -7.35 -1.67 2.52
C PHE A 61 -7.71 -0.20 2.72
N ILE A 62 -7.91 0.23 3.98
CA ILE A 62 -8.15 1.65 4.31
C ILE A 62 -6.94 2.51 3.90
N ALA A 63 -5.71 2.05 4.14
CA ALA A 63 -4.51 2.77 3.74
C ALA A 63 -4.40 2.90 2.20
N LEU A 64 -4.66 1.82 1.46
CA LEU A 64 -4.67 1.83 0.00
C LEU A 64 -5.80 2.69 -0.59
N MET A 65 -6.96 2.72 0.06
CA MET A 65 -8.07 3.60 -0.29
C MET A 65 -7.69 5.07 -0.10
N ARG A 66 -7.06 5.41 1.03
CA ARG A 66 -6.54 6.77 1.27
C ARG A 66 -5.48 7.17 0.25
N ALA A 67 -4.70 6.21 -0.24
CA ALA A 67 -3.75 6.42 -1.34
C ALA A 67 -4.40 6.46 -2.73
N GLY A 68 -5.71 6.25 -2.84
CA GLY A 68 -6.45 6.28 -4.10
C GLY A 68 -6.28 5.04 -4.99
N LEU A 69 -5.77 3.93 -4.43
CA LEU A 69 -5.52 2.69 -5.17
C LEU A 69 -6.70 1.71 -5.09
N LEU A 70 -7.48 1.77 -4.01
CA LEU A 70 -8.69 0.96 -3.80
C LEU A 70 -9.92 1.84 -3.58
N ASP A 71 -11.07 1.34 -4.03
CA ASP A 71 -12.39 1.86 -3.69
C ASP A 71 -13.10 0.84 -2.79
N VAL A 72 -13.32 1.20 -1.52
CA VAL A 72 -13.95 0.32 -0.53
C VAL A 72 -15.44 0.64 -0.48
N GLN A 73 -16.25 -0.24 -1.06
CA GLN A 73 -17.70 -0.04 -1.13
C GLN A 73 -18.41 -0.87 -0.06
N PRO A 74 -19.16 -0.24 0.87
CA PRO A 74 -19.98 -0.97 1.82
C PRO A 74 -20.88 -1.98 1.12
N GLN A 75 -20.87 -3.24 1.58
CA GLN A 75 -21.65 -4.37 1.03
C GLN A 75 -21.31 -4.82 -0.41
N ARG A 76 -20.51 -4.06 -1.16
CA ARG A 76 -20.14 -4.36 -2.56
C ARG A 76 -18.70 -4.85 -2.72
N GLY A 77 -17.92 -4.80 -1.65
CA GLY A 77 -16.53 -5.26 -1.61
C GLY A 77 -15.53 -4.14 -1.91
N THR A 78 -14.26 -4.51 -2.03
CA THR A 78 -13.18 -3.57 -2.33
C THR A 78 -12.73 -3.77 -3.79
N ILE A 79 -12.55 -2.68 -4.54
CA ILE A 79 -12.24 -2.72 -5.96
C ILE A 79 -10.94 -1.97 -6.23
N VAL A 80 -10.05 -2.52 -7.07
CA VAL A 80 -8.88 -1.80 -7.56
C VAL A 80 -9.32 -0.65 -8.46
N VAL A 81 -8.88 0.57 -8.15
CA VAL A 81 -9.32 1.77 -8.87
C VAL A 81 -8.89 1.71 -10.34
N LYS A 82 -9.80 2.07 -11.24
CA LYS A 82 -9.47 2.27 -12.66
C LYS A 82 -8.59 3.50 -12.81
N LEU A 83 -7.33 3.30 -13.22
CA LEU A 83 -6.45 4.41 -13.62
C LEU A 83 -7.15 5.21 -14.73
N SER A 84 -7.44 6.47 -14.44
CA SER A 84 -7.97 7.36 -15.48
C SER A 84 -6.79 7.88 -16.30
N VAL A 85 -6.86 7.70 -17.62
CA VAL A 85 -5.85 8.21 -18.55
C VAL A 85 -5.64 9.72 -18.33
N ARG A 86 -6.71 10.45 -18.01
CA ARG A 86 -6.67 11.88 -17.68
C ARG A 86 -5.80 12.17 -16.46
N ARG A 87 -5.98 11.45 -15.35
CA ARG A 87 -5.17 11.64 -14.13
C ARG A 87 -3.69 11.28 -14.36
N MET A 88 -3.41 10.30 -15.23
CA MET A 88 -2.03 9.98 -15.60
C MET A 88 -1.36 11.12 -16.39
N LEU A 89 -2.10 11.74 -17.31
CA LEU A 89 -1.61 12.90 -18.07
C LEU A 89 -1.42 14.13 -17.17
N ASP A 90 -2.35 14.38 -16.23
CA ASP A 90 -2.23 15.47 -15.26
C ASP A 90 -0.99 15.28 -14.35
N ALA A 91 -0.74 14.05 -13.89
CA ALA A 91 0.44 13.73 -13.09
C ALA A 91 1.75 13.87 -13.89
N ARG A 92 1.76 13.50 -15.19
CA ARG A 92 2.90 13.75 -16.07
C ARG A 92 3.17 15.24 -16.24
N PHE A 93 2.13 16.04 -16.48
CA PHE A 93 2.26 17.48 -16.65
C PHE A 93 2.91 18.15 -15.44
N ILE A 94 2.49 17.79 -14.22
CA ILE A 94 3.09 18.32 -12.99
C ILE A 94 4.56 17.90 -12.86
N ARG A 95 4.88 16.64 -13.16
CA ARG A 95 6.26 16.15 -13.09
C ARG A 95 7.17 16.86 -14.10
N GLU A 96 6.73 16.99 -15.35
CA GLU A 96 7.46 17.73 -16.40
C GLU A 96 7.69 19.20 -16.01
N ALA A 97 6.75 19.82 -15.28
CA ALA A 97 6.90 21.19 -14.80
C ALA A 97 7.87 21.35 -13.62
N LEU A 98 8.15 20.27 -12.87
CA LEU A 98 9.01 20.28 -11.68
C LEU A 98 10.43 19.75 -11.92
N GLU A 99 10.63 18.95 -12.97
CA GLU A 99 11.91 18.33 -13.33
C GLU A 99 12.74 19.16 -14.34
N LEU A 100 12.44 20.46 -14.49
CA LEU A 100 13.20 21.40 -15.34
C LEU A 100 14.65 21.61 -14.86
#